data_AF-A0A2S0JS56-F1
#
_entry.id   AF-A0A2S0JS56-F1
#
_cell.length_a   1.000
_cell.length_b   1.000
_cell.length_c   1.000
_cell.angle_alpha   90.00
_cell.angle_beta   90.00
_cell.angle_gamma   90.00
#
_symmetry.space_group_name_H-M   'P 1'
#
loop_
_entity.id
_entity.type
_entity.pdbx_description
1 polymer ?
#
loop_
_entity_poly.entity_id
_entity_poly.type
_entity_poly.pdbx_seq_one_letter_code
_entity_poly.pdbx_strand_id
1 'polypeptide(L)' 'MNNQNEAQYTAAGTYINDVKRKNAEAGLSYNEVKKLLAQNGGHGTAMYSDTDVTEVKQQIQGKKQ' A
#
# COMPACT_ATOMS: atom_id res chain seq x y z
N MET A 1 4.11 -4.94 -37.47
CA MET A 1 4.69 -3.78 -36.77
C MET A 1 3.60 -3.24 -35.85
N ASN A 2 3.86 -3.27 -34.54
CA ASN A 2 2.81 -3.15 -33.51
C ASN A 2 2.22 -1.74 -33.42
N ASN A 3 0.90 -1.67 -33.28
CA ASN A 3 0.08 -0.47 -33.16
C ASN A 3 0.53 0.42 -31.98
N GLN A 4 1.31 1.47 -32.27
CA GLN A 4 1.69 2.50 -31.29
C GLN A 4 0.75 3.71 -31.30
N ASN A 5 -0.52 3.52 -31.68
CA ASN A 5 -1.57 4.52 -31.49
C ASN A 5 -2.46 4.09 -30.32
N GLU A 6 -1.88 3.94 -29.13
CA GLU A 6 -2.68 3.97 -27.89
C GLU A 6 -3.32 5.36 -27.82
N ALA A 7 -4.65 5.41 -27.73
CA ALA A 7 -5.41 6.66 -27.65
C ALA A 7 -4.81 7.55 -26.54
N GLN A 8 -4.25 8.68 -26.93
CA GLN A 8 -3.59 9.61 -26.02
C GLN A 8 -4.55 10.18 -24.97
N TYR A 9 -5.84 10.22 -25.29
CA TYR A 9 -6.89 10.72 -24.43
C TYR A 9 -7.93 9.62 -24.15
N THR A 10 -8.40 9.54 -22.91
CA THR A 10 -9.56 8.69 -22.55
C THR A 10 -10.86 9.31 -23.09
N ALA A 11 -11.97 8.57 -23.05
CA ALA A 11 -13.30 9.09 -23.41
C ALA A 11 -13.71 10.32 -22.56
N ALA A 12 -13.13 10.49 -21.36
CA ALA A 12 -13.32 11.65 -20.51
C ALA A 12 -12.33 12.80 -20.82
N GLY A 13 -11.51 12.69 -21.87
CA GLY A 13 -10.52 13.69 -22.26
C GLY A 13 -9.24 13.68 -21.41
N THR A 14 -8.95 12.60 -20.68
CA THR A 14 -7.75 12.52 -19.84
C THR A 14 -6.52 12.13 -20.64
N TYR A 15 -5.46 12.95 -20.61
CA TYR A 15 -4.19 12.62 -21.28
C TYR A 15 -3.42 11.53 -20.53
N ILE A 16 -3.36 10.32 -21.10
CA ILE A 16 -2.87 9.12 -20.40
C ILE A 16 -1.37 9.17 -20.08
N ASN A 17 -0.57 9.79 -20.95
CA ASN A 17 0.89 9.85 -20.75
C ASN A 17 1.26 10.75 -19.57
N ASP A 18 0.55 11.87 -19.36
CA ASP A 18 0.78 12.70 -18.17
C ASP A 18 0.36 12.00 -16.89
N VAL A 19 -0.72 11.21 -16.91
CA VAL A 19 -1.14 10.42 -15.75
C VAL A 19 -0.07 9.38 -15.41
N LYS A 20 0.45 8.65 -16.41
CA LYS A 20 1.55 7.68 -16.21
C LYS A 20 2.79 8.37 -15.62
N ARG A 21 3.18 9.53 -16.15
CA ARG A 21 4.31 10.32 -15.64
C ARG A 21 4.10 10.77 -14.19
N LYS A 22 2.94 11.37 -13.88
CA LYS A 22 2.61 11.81 -12.53
C LYS A 22 2.55 10.65 -11.53
N ASN A 23 2.03 9.48 -11.93
CA ASN A 23 2.04 8.29 -11.08
C ASN A 23 3.45 7.79 -10.79
N ALA A 24 4.37 7.86 -11.76
CA ALA A 24 5.78 7.53 -11.54
C ALA A 24 6.47 8.54 -10.61
N GLU A 25 6.07 9.81 -10.65
CA GLU A 25 6.58 10.88 -9.77
C GLU A 25 5.92 10.90 -8.37
N ALA A 26 4.76 10.26 -8.19
CA ALA A 26 3.97 10.31 -6.95
C ALA A 26 4.53 9.44 -5.80
N GLY A 27 5.57 8.65 -6.07
CA GLY A 27 6.13 7.72 -5.10
C GLY A 27 5.30 6.45 -4.93
N LEU A 28 5.47 5.80 -3.77
CA LEU A 28 4.82 4.52 -3.51
C LEU A 28 3.33 4.68 -3.25
N SER A 29 2.52 3.77 -3.80
CA SER A 29 1.11 3.67 -3.44
C SER A 29 0.95 3.27 -1.97
N TYR A 30 -0.23 3.56 -1.43
CA TYR A 30 -0.58 3.16 -0.06
C TYR A 30 -0.32 1.67 0.22
N ASN A 31 -0.67 0.78 -0.72
CA ASN A 31 -0.49 -0.66 -0.54
C ASN A 31 0.99 -1.07 -0.56
N GLU A 32 1.80 -0.39 -1.37
CA GLU A 32 3.25 -0.61 -1.39
C GLU A 32 3.90 -0.11 -0.10
N VAL A 33 3.53 1.08 0.38
CA VAL A 33 3.96 1.59 1.68
C VAL A 33 3.54 0.64 2.81
N LYS A 34 2.28 0.20 2.81
CA LYS A 34 1.77 -0.77 3.79
C LYS A 34 2.57 -2.07 3.78
N LYS A 35 2.92 -2.59 2.60
CA LYS A 35 3.75 -3.80 2.46
C LYS A 35 5.15 -3.57 3.01
N LEU A 36 5.80 -2.46 2.66
CA LEU A 36 7.14 -2.14 3.15
C LEU A 36 7.17 -1.97 4.67
N LEU A 37 6.17 -1.29 5.25
CA LEU A 37 6.03 -1.14 6.70
C LEU A 37 5.76 -2.47 7.39
N ALA A 38 4.96 -3.36 6.80
CA ALA A 38 4.75 -4.69 7.36
C ALA A 38 6.03 -5.54 7.33
N GLN A 39 6.88 -5.36 6.32
CA GLN A 39 8.14 -6.10 6.17
C GLN A 39 9.28 -5.56 7.04
N ASN A 40 9.36 -4.23 7.20
CA ASN A 40 10.53 -3.57 7.77
C ASN A 40 10.23 -2.69 8.98
N GLY A 41 8.95 -2.45 9.28
CA GLY A 41 8.52 -1.59 10.38
C GLY A 41 8.50 -2.31 11.73
N GLY A 42 8.44 -1.52 12.81
CA GLY A 42 8.21 -2.04 14.16
C GLY A 42 9.43 -2.59 14.90
N HIS A 43 10.60 -2.71 14.26
CA HIS A 43 11.83 -3.13 14.93
C HIS A 43 12.22 -2.17 16.07
N GLY A 44 12.44 -2.70 17.27
CA GLY A 44 12.83 -1.91 18.45
C GLY A 44 11.71 -1.02 19.02
N THR A 45 10.50 -1.04 18.44
CA THR A 45 9.39 -0.18 18.90
C THR A 45 8.56 -0.79 20.02
N ALA A 46 8.84 -2.03 20.41
CA ALA A 46 8.10 -2.74 21.46
C ALA A 46 8.08 -1.97 22.78
N MET A 47 9.14 -1.20 23.09
CA MET A 47 9.22 -0.38 24.30
C MET A 47 8.24 0.80 24.34
N TYR A 48 7.69 1.20 23.19
CA TYR A 48 6.71 2.28 23.07
C TYR A 48 5.28 1.74 22.95
N SER A 49 5.10 0.43 23.06
CA SER A 49 3.80 -0.22 22.96
C SER A 49 3.23 -0.44 24.36
N ASP A 50 2.05 0.10 24.63
CA ASP A 50 1.26 -0.22 25.83
C ASP A 50 0.47 -1.54 25.68
N THR A 51 0.70 -2.28 24.59
CA THR A 51 -0.06 -3.52 24.29
C THR A 51 0.47 -4.70 25.12
N ASP A 52 -0.37 -5.28 25.97
CA ASP A 52 -0.10 -6.57 26.59
C ASP A 52 -0.29 -7.72 25.58
N VAL A 53 0.83 -8.31 25.15
CA VAL A 53 0.84 -9.41 24.18
C VAL A 53 0.13 -10.66 24.67
N THR A 54 0.03 -10.88 25.98
CA THR A 54 -0.62 -12.05 26.56
C THR A 54 -2.13 -11.90 26.50
N GLU A 55 -2.65 -10.71 26.85
CA GLU A 55 -4.06 -10.38 26.76
C GLU A 55 -4.57 -10.49 25.31
N VAL A 56 -3.85 -9.88 24.36
CA VAL A 56 -4.26 -9.90 22.94
C VAL A 56 -4.31 -11.33 22.40
N LYS A 57 -3.35 -12.19 22.76
CA LYS A 57 -3.36 -13.60 22.36
C LYS A 57 -4.58 -14.34 22.90
N GLN A 58 -4.93 -14.13 24.16
CA GLN A 58 -6.12 -14.73 24.78
C GLN A 58 -7.40 -14.25 24.09
N GLN A 59 -7.53 -12.97 23.78
CA GLN A 59 -8.70 -12.44 23.08
C GLN A 59 -8.87 -13.04 21.68
N ILE A 60 -7.78 -13.21 20.91
CA ILE A 60 -7.83 -13.78 19.55
C ILE A 60 -8.16 -15.27 19.59
N GLN A 61 -7.53 -16.02 20.51
CA GLN A 61 -7.70 -17.48 20.59
C GLN A 61 -9.00 -17.88 21.29
N GLY A 62 -9.43 -17.11 22.28
CA GLY A 62 -10.71 -17.28 22.99
C GLY A 62 -11.92 -16.82 22.19
N LYS A 63 -11.75 -15.98 21.17
CA LYS A 63 -12.79 -15.63 20.19
C LYS A 63 -12.99 -16.67 19.08
N LYS A 64 -12.47 -17.89 19.22
CA LYS A 64 -12.97 -19.01 18.41
C LYS A 64 -14.42 -19.32 18.84
N GLN A 65 -15.37 -18.62 18.23
CA GLN A 65 -16.76 -19.05 18.09
C GLN A 65 -16.89 -19.87 16.81
#